data_AF-A0A1H3NAH5-F1
#
_entry.id   AF-A0A1H3NAH5-F1
#
_cell.length_a   1.000
_cell.length_b   1.000
_cell.length_c   1.000
_cell.angle_alpha   90.00
_cell.angle_beta   90.00
_cell.angle_gamma   90.00
#
_symmetry.space_group_name_H-M   'P 1'
#
loop_
_entity.id
_entity.type
_entity.pdbx_description
1 polymer ?
#
loop_
_entity_poly.entity_id
_entity_poly.type
_entity_poly.pdbx_seq_one_letter_code
_entity_poly.pdbx_strand_id
1 'polypeptide(L)'
;MEQAENDLVVFDPEVTESIQQYKQSFTKKMILHKWKRIGKRTRAAYQLPTAEKRRLLEDAYTDLKELIYDSYYEDFDKERTEVQLCGWFGHCGWVSNQLERRPDMVSWLELQQLFIQLEAENLLQIDERGCLV
;
A
#
# COMPACT_ATOMS: atom_id res chain seq x y z
N MET A 1 -30.41 -15.29 -28.38
CA MET A 1 -29.46 -14.17 -28.24
C MET A 1 -29.82 -13.47 -26.96
N GLU A 2 -29.20 -13.88 -25.86
CA GLU A 2 -29.31 -13.15 -24.59
C GLU A 2 -28.62 -11.80 -24.77
N GLN A 3 -29.40 -10.73 -24.62
CA GLN A 3 -28.85 -9.40 -24.38
C GLN A 3 -28.18 -9.47 -23.01
N ALA A 4 -26.86 -9.43 -23.00
CA ALA A 4 -26.10 -9.16 -21.79
C ALA A 4 -26.51 -7.76 -21.31
N GLU A 5 -27.29 -7.71 -20.23
CA GLU A 5 -27.54 -6.49 -19.48
C GLU A 5 -26.18 -5.95 -19.05
N ASN A 6 -25.81 -4.87 -19.72
CA ASN A 6 -24.63 -4.09 -19.42
C ASN A 6 -24.99 -3.28 -18.17
N ASP A 7 -24.93 -3.94 -17.00
CA ASP A 7 -24.98 -3.29 -15.70
C ASP A 7 -23.76 -2.39 -15.59
N LEU A 8 -23.88 -1.19 -16.14
CA LEU A 8 -22.99 -0.08 -15.87
C LEU A 8 -23.17 0.21 -14.38
N VAL A 9 -22.29 -0.37 -13.57
CA VAL A 9 -22.13 0.01 -12.17
C VAL A 9 -21.81 1.50 -12.17
N VAL A 10 -22.82 2.32 -11.89
CA VAL A 10 -22.67 3.76 -11.75
C VAL A 10 -21.99 3.98 -10.42
N PHE A 11 -20.66 4.12 -10.46
CA PHE A 11 -19.90 4.53 -9.31
C PHE A 11 -20.17 6.01 -9.02
N ASP A 12 -20.20 6.36 -7.74
CA ASP A 12 -20.12 7.76 -7.29
C ASP A 12 -18.94 8.45 -8.02
N PRO A 13 -19.09 9.71 -8.50
CA PRO A 13 -18.01 10.45 -9.15
C PRO A 13 -16.66 10.39 -8.42
N GLU A 14 -16.65 10.47 -7.09
CA GLU A 14 -15.41 10.40 -6.30
C GLU A 14 -14.73 9.03 -6.41
N VAL A 15 -15.54 7.97 -6.48
CA VAL A 15 -15.06 6.59 -6.65
C VAL A 15 -14.51 6.38 -8.06
N THR A 16 -15.16 6.97 -9.07
CA THR A 16 -14.72 6.92 -10.47
C THR A 16 -13.36 7.60 -10.64
N GLU A 17 -13.15 8.77 -10.02
CA GLU A 17 -11.88 9.47 -10.03
C GLU A 17 -10.77 8.66 -9.36
N SER A 18 -11.02 8.14 -8.16
CA SER A 18 -10.07 7.29 -7.42
C SER A 18 -9.63 6.06 -8.23
N ILE A 19 -10.59 5.41 -8.90
CA ILE A 19 -10.33 4.28 -9.80
C ILE A 19 -9.44 4.69 -10.97
N GLN A 20 -9.71 5.85 -11.58
CA GLN A 20 -8.96 6.32 -12.74
C GLN A 20 -7.53 6.69 -12.36
N GLN A 21 -7.34 7.42 -11.27
CA GLN A 21 -6.03 7.75 -10.71
C GLN A 21 -5.23 6.49 -10.39
N TYR A 22 -5.85 5.51 -9.70
CA TYR A 22 -5.20 4.23 -9.39
C TYR A 22 -4.76 3.46 -10.64
N LYS A 23 -5.61 3.39 -11.68
CA LYS A 23 -5.29 2.72 -12.95
C LYS A 23 -4.10 3.38 -13.66
N GLN A 24 -3.96 4.69 -13.53
CA GLN A 24 -2.96 5.49 -14.25
C GLN A 24 -1.65 5.61 -13.48
N SER A 25 -1.66 5.54 -12.14
CA SER A 25 -0.45 5.68 -11.32
C SER A 25 0.60 4.61 -11.64
N PHE A 26 1.77 5.07 -12.06
CA PHE A 26 2.92 4.23 -12.38
C PHE A 26 3.65 3.79 -11.11
N THR A 27 3.76 4.68 -10.13
CA THR A 27 4.41 4.41 -8.83
C THR A 27 3.66 3.31 -8.07
N LYS A 28 2.32 3.33 -8.02
CA LYS A 28 1.50 2.23 -7.47
C LYS A 28 1.81 0.87 -8.12
N LYS A 29 1.94 0.82 -9.45
CA LYS A 29 2.30 -0.41 -10.17
C LYS A 29 3.72 -0.87 -9.83
N MET A 30 4.67 0.06 -9.68
CA MET A 30 6.03 -0.25 -9.26
C MET A 30 6.08 -0.80 -7.83
N ILE A 31 5.30 -0.23 -6.91
CA ILE A 31 5.21 -0.70 -5.51
C ILE A 31 4.77 -2.17 -5.51
N LEU A 32 3.66 -2.46 -6.19
CA LEU A 32 3.13 -3.82 -6.28
C LEU A 32 4.10 -4.79 -6.96
N HIS A 33 4.81 -4.34 -8.00
CA HIS A 33 5.82 -5.15 -8.66
C HIS A 33 7.01 -5.46 -7.73
N LYS A 34 7.51 -4.46 -6.99
CA LYS A 34 8.60 -4.65 -6.04
C LYS A 34 8.15 -5.53 -4.87
N TRP A 35 6.93 -5.33 -4.36
CA TRP A 35 6.34 -6.16 -3.32
C TRP A 35 6.20 -7.63 -3.72
N LYS A 36 5.83 -7.92 -4.97
CA LYS A 36 5.79 -9.32 -5.46
C LYS A 36 7.15 -10.02 -5.35
N ARG A 37 8.26 -9.29 -5.44
CA ARG A 37 9.62 -9.84 -5.33
C ARG A 37 10.05 -10.03 -3.87
N ILE A 38 9.80 -9.04 -3.01
CA ILE A 38 10.34 -9.03 -1.64
C ILE A 38 9.33 -9.52 -0.58
N GLY A 39 8.04 -9.36 -0.82
CA GLY A 39 6.96 -9.60 0.15
C GLY A 39 6.90 -11.04 0.65
N LYS A 40 7.30 -12.03 -0.15
CA LYS A 40 7.38 -13.43 0.32
C LYS A 40 8.39 -13.59 1.47
N ARG A 41 9.55 -12.95 1.37
CA ARG A 41 10.59 -12.97 2.41
C ARG A 41 10.14 -12.17 3.62
N THR A 42 9.53 -11.00 3.40
CA THR A 42 8.99 -10.14 4.46
C THR A 42 7.90 -10.85 5.27
N ARG A 43 6.97 -11.57 4.62
CA ARG A 43 5.93 -12.36 5.31
C ARG A 43 6.52 -13.48 6.16
N ALA A 44 7.55 -14.15 5.65
CA ALA A 44 8.25 -15.18 6.43
C ALA A 44 8.94 -14.59 7.68
N ALA A 45 9.40 -13.33 7.60
CA ALA A 45 10.05 -12.64 8.71
C ALA A 45 9.17 -12.52 9.96
N TYR A 46 7.85 -12.45 9.79
CA TYR A 46 6.91 -12.31 10.92
C TYR A 46 6.93 -13.49 11.89
N GLN A 47 7.47 -14.64 11.49
CA GLN A 47 7.59 -15.85 12.31
C GLN A 47 9.01 -16.06 12.86
N LEU A 48 9.95 -15.15 12.57
CA LEU A 48 11.35 -15.28 12.95
C LEU A 48 11.64 -14.64 14.32
N PRO A 49 12.76 -15.03 14.96
CA PRO A 49 13.27 -14.34 16.14
C PRO A 49 13.51 -12.84 15.89
N THR A 50 13.36 -12.03 16.94
CA THR A 50 13.31 -10.56 16.88
C THR A 50 14.45 -9.93 16.05
N ALA A 51 15.69 -10.36 16.22
CA ALA A 51 16.83 -9.76 15.50
C ALA A 51 16.77 -9.97 13.98
N GLU A 52 16.44 -11.19 13.54
CA GLU A 52 16.34 -11.50 12.11
C GLU A 52 15.07 -10.89 11.50
N LYS A 53 13.95 -10.93 12.25
CA LYS A 53 12.71 -10.23 11.88
C LYS A 53 12.99 -8.76 11.58
N ARG A 54 13.56 -8.01 12.54
CA ARG A 54 13.84 -6.56 12.40
C ARG A 54 14.64 -6.25 11.13
N ARG A 55 15.75 -6.96 10.91
CA ARG A 55 16.58 -6.78 9.70
C ARG A 55 15.78 -6.94 8.42
N LEU A 56 14.94 -7.98 8.33
CA LEU A 56 14.14 -8.22 7.12
C LEU A 56 13.04 -7.19 6.90
N LEU A 57 12.48 -6.62 7.98
CA LEU A 57 11.52 -5.53 7.90
C LEU A 57 12.20 -4.24 7.47
N GLU A 58 13.35 -3.90 8.04
CA GLU A 58 14.18 -2.74 7.66
C GLU A 58 14.61 -2.82 6.18
N ASP A 59 15.08 -3.99 5.73
CA ASP A 59 15.45 -4.23 4.33
C ASP A 59 14.26 -3.94 3.40
N ALA A 60 13.08 -4.49 3.72
CA ALA A 60 11.88 -4.31 2.91
C ALA A 60 11.37 -2.87 2.93
N TYR A 61 11.44 -2.21 4.08
CA TYR A 61 11.08 -0.81 4.23
C TYR A 61 11.99 0.10 3.42
N THR A 62 13.31 -0.03 3.59
CA THR A 62 14.32 0.75 2.85
C THR A 62 14.12 0.62 1.35
N ASP A 63 13.75 -0.58 0.90
CA ASP A 63 13.48 -0.83 -0.51
C ASP A 63 12.23 -0.11 -1.03
N LEU A 64 11.21 0.09 -0.21
CA LEU A 64 9.92 0.60 -0.68
C LEU A 64 9.65 2.06 -0.30
N LYS A 65 10.31 2.55 0.74
CA LYS A 65 10.01 3.81 1.43
C LYS A 65 9.80 4.98 0.47
N GLU A 66 10.81 5.32 -0.32
CA GLU A 66 10.74 6.48 -1.22
C GLU A 66 9.60 6.34 -2.23
N LEU A 67 9.44 5.14 -2.80
CA LEU A 67 8.39 4.88 -3.78
C LEU A 67 6.97 4.98 -3.18
N ILE A 68 6.82 4.53 -1.93
CA ILE A 68 5.57 4.66 -1.17
C ILE A 68 5.27 6.12 -0.89
N TYR A 69 6.27 6.91 -0.52
CA TYR A 69 6.08 8.33 -0.21
C TYR A 69 5.75 9.13 -1.46
N ASP A 70 6.50 8.93 -2.55
CA ASP A 70 6.21 9.55 -3.84
C ASP A 70 4.78 9.21 -4.29
N SER A 71 4.39 7.94 -4.18
CA SER A 71 3.05 7.51 -4.55
C SER A 71 1.95 8.06 -3.64
N TYR A 72 2.24 8.33 -2.36
CA TYR A 72 1.30 8.96 -1.44
C TYR A 72 1.11 10.44 -1.79
N TYR A 73 2.21 11.14 -2.10
CA TYR A 73 2.17 12.55 -2.50
C TYR A 73 1.45 12.80 -3.83
N GLU A 74 1.43 11.81 -4.74
CA GLU A 74 0.59 11.87 -5.94
C GLU A 74 -0.91 12.02 -5.61
N ASP A 75 -1.37 11.40 -4.52
CA ASP A 75 -2.79 11.38 -4.14
C ASP A 75 -3.11 12.48 -3.09
N PHE A 76 -2.14 12.83 -2.24
CA PHE A 76 -2.33 13.78 -1.16
C PHE A 76 -1.11 14.70 -0.98
N ASP A 77 -1.32 16.00 -1.14
CA ASP A 77 -0.31 17.02 -0.80
C ASP A 77 -0.31 17.33 0.72
N LYS A 78 -0.30 16.28 1.55
CA LYS A 78 -0.44 16.38 3.01
C LYS A 78 0.71 15.69 3.73
N GLU A 79 0.81 15.96 5.02
CA GLU A 79 1.69 15.24 5.94
C GLU A 79 1.48 13.72 5.85
N ARG A 80 2.57 12.97 6.06
CA ARG A 80 2.61 11.51 6.02
C ARG A 80 2.79 10.96 7.43
N THR A 81 1.75 11.05 8.24
CA THR A 81 1.71 10.29 9.50
C THR A 81 1.44 8.81 9.19
N GLU A 82 1.79 7.93 10.14
CA GLU A 82 1.50 6.51 9.98
C GLU A 82 0.00 6.25 9.77
N VAL A 83 -0.86 6.91 10.54
CA VAL A 83 -2.32 6.75 10.43
C VAL A 83 -2.80 7.08 9.01
N GLN A 84 -2.25 8.14 8.41
CA GLN A 84 -2.58 8.54 7.04
C GLN A 84 -2.08 7.53 6.00
N LEU A 85 -0.85 7.02 6.13
CA LEU A 85 -0.35 5.99 5.23
C LEU A 85 -1.13 4.68 5.35
N CYS A 86 -1.45 4.25 6.57
CA CYS A 86 -2.29 3.07 6.82
C CYS A 86 -3.68 3.23 6.19
N GLY A 87 -4.31 4.41 6.33
CA GLY A 87 -5.56 4.74 5.67
C GLY A 87 -5.46 4.70 4.14
N TRP A 88 -4.36 5.24 3.58
CA TRP A 88 -4.10 5.23 2.15
C TRP A 88 -3.88 3.82 1.58
N PHE A 89 -3.14 2.95 2.27
CA PHE A 89 -3.02 1.54 1.87
C PHE A 89 -4.39 0.84 1.87
N GLY A 90 -5.21 1.08 2.90
CA GLY A 90 -6.57 0.59 2.96
C GLY A 90 -7.42 1.07 1.78
N HIS A 91 -7.32 2.35 1.42
CA HIS A 91 -7.98 2.91 0.23
C HIS A 91 -7.49 2.25 -1.07
N CYS A 92 -6.18 2.09 -1.27
CA CYS A 92 -5.63 1.38 -2.43
C CYS A 92 -6.11 -0.08 -2.52
N GLY A 93 -6.21 -0.76 -1.37
CA GLY A 93 -6.80 -2.10 -1.27
C GLY A 93 -8.27 -2.10 -1.68
N TRP A 94 -9.06 -1.15 -1.18
CA TRP A 94 -10.46 -0.99 -1.53
C TRP A 94 -10.65 -0.71 -3.03
N VAL A 95 -9.90 0.23 -3.64
CA VAL A 95 -9.95 0.50 -5.09
C VAL A 95 -9.58 -0.74 -5.90
N SER A 96 -8.55 -1.49 -5.47
CA SER A 96 -8.16 -2.74 -6.11
C SER A 96 -9.29 -3.78 -6.08
N ASN A 97 -10.05 -3.83 -4.99
CA ASN A 97 -11.22 -4.70 -4.87
C ASN A 97 -12.36 -4.27 -5.80
N GLN A 98 -12.64 -2.97 -5.92
CA GLN A 98 -13.62 -2.44 -6.89
C GLN A 98 -13.25 -2.77 -8.33
N LEU A 99 -11.95 -2.94 -8.62
CA LEU A 99 -11.42 -3.35 -9.91
C LEU A 99 -11.29 -4.87 -10.09
N GLU A 100 -11.78 -5.65 -9.14
CA GLU A 100 -11.67 -7.11 -9.11
C GLU A 100 -10.22 -7.63 -9.14
N ARG A 101 -9.25 -6.79 -8.79
CA ARG A 101 -7.82 -7.12 -8.73
C ARG A 101 -7.45 -7.64 -7.36
N ARG A 102 -8.00 -8.80 -6.99
CA ARG A 102 -7.76 -9.43 -5.67
C ARG A 102 -6.28 -9.56 -5.29
N PRO A 103 -5.34 -9.95 -6.19
CA PRO A 103 -3.93 -10.03 -5.84
C PRO A 103 -3.31 -8.68 -5.44
N ASP A 104 -3.76 -7.60 -6.09
CA ASP A 104 -3.29 -6.24 -5.78
C ASP A 104 -3.87 -5.77 -4.44
N MET A 105 -5.16 -6.05 -4.18
CA MET A 105 -5.79 -5.78 -2.88
C MET A 105 -5.02 -6.45 -1.74
N VAL A 106 -4.73 -7.75 -1.86
CA VAL A 106 -3.96 -8.48 -0.84
C VAL A 106 -2.58 -7.85 -0.64
N SER A 107 -1.90 -7.47 -1.72
CA SER A 107 -0.58 -6.83 -1.65
C SER A 107 -0.62 -5.51 -0.88
N TRP A 108 -1.66 -4.68 -1.07
CA TRP A 108 -1.81 -3.43 -0.34
C TRP A 108 -2.07 -3.64 1.15
N LEU A 109 -2.93 -4.60 1.50
CA LEU A 109 -3.18 -4.94 2.91
C LEU A 109 -1.94 -5.52 3.60
N GLU A 110 -1.12 -6.26 2.86
CA GLU A 110 0.16 -6.75 3.38
C GLU A 110 1.19 -5.63 3.58
N LEU A 111 1.21 -4.62 2.69
CA LEU A 111 2.03 -3.42 2.86
C LEU A 111 1.57 -2.58 4.06
N GLN A 112 0.26 -2.47 4.28
CA GLN A 112 -0.29 -1.89 5.51
C GLN A 112 0.20 -2.66 6.74
N GLN A 113 0.15 -4.00 6.69
CA GLN A 113 0.64 -4.83 7.79
C GLN A 113 2.15 -4.67 8.03
N LEU A 114 2.95 -4.45 6.97
CA LEU A 114 4.37 -4.13 7.11
C LEU A 114 4.57 -2.86 7.94
N PHE A 115 3.84 -1.78 7.64
CA PHE A 115 3.95 -0.52 8.40
C PHE A 115 3.59 -0.69 9.88
N ILE A 116 2.51 -1.42 10.16
CA ILE A 116 2.12 -1.76 11.54
C ILE A 116 3.24 -2.54 12.26
N GLN A 117 3.92 -3.46 11.56
CA GLN A 117 5.04 -4.20 12.14
C GLN A 117 6.29 -3.35 12.32
N LEU A 118 6.55 -2.39 11.43
CA LEU A 118 7.65 -1.44 11.55
C LEU A 118 7.44 -0.52 12.77
N GLU A 119 6.21 -0.03 12.98
CA GLU A 119 5.85 0.74 14.18
C GLU A 119 6.06 -0.08 15.45
N ALA A 120 5.50 -1.31 15.50
CA ALA A 120 5.62 -2.18 16.66
C ALA A 120 7.07 -2.54 17.03
N GLU A 121 7.97 -2.58 16.05
CA GLU A 121 9.40 -2.80 16.24
C GLU A 121 10.19 -1.49 16.42
N ASN A 122 9.54 -0.33 16.40
CA ASN A 122 10.14 0.99 16.50
C ASN A 122 11.22 1.23 15.42
N LEU A 123 10.88 0.86 14.18
CA LEU A 123 11.74 0.92 12.99
C LEU A 123 11.38 2.08 12.04
N LEU A 124 10.27 2.77 12.32
CA LEU A 124 9.87 3.95 11.57
C LEU A 124 10.64 5.18 12.08
N GLN A 125 11.21 5.95 11.15
CA GLN A 125 11.82 7.23 11.48
C GLN A 125 10.73 8.30 11.44
N ILE A 126 10.60 9.05 12.53
CA ILE A 126 9.56 10.05 12.73
C ILE A 126 10.23 11.37 13.14
N ASP A 127 9.84 12.48 12.52
CA ASP A 127 10.30 13.82 12.90
C ASP A 127 9.57 14.39 14.14
N GLU A 128 9.95 15.60 14.52
CA GLU A 128 9.36 16.34 15.65
C GLU A 128 7.86 16.64 15.49
N ARG A 129 7.31 16.52 14.28
CA ARG A 129 5.90 16.76 13.96
C ARG A 129 5.08 15.47 13.96
N GLY A 130 5.71 14.31 14.17
CA GLY A 130 5.03 13.03 14.05
C GLY A 130 4.91 12.54 12.59
N CYS A 131 5.64 13.16 11.65
CA CYS A 131 5.66 12.75 10.25
C CYS A 131 6.76 11.72 10.01
N LEU A 132 6.46 10.74 9.17
CA LEU A 132 7.47 9.77 8.76
C LEU A 132 8.51 10.44 7.88
N VAL A 133 9.80 10.24 8.15
CA VAL A 133 10.92 10.82 7.39
C VAL A 133 11.66 9.81 6.58
#